data_AF-A0A3D2TRI1-F1
#
_entry.id   AF-A0A3D2TRI1-F1
#
_cell.length_a   1.000
_cell.length_b   1.000
_cell.length_c   1.000
_cell.angle_alpha   90.00
_cell.angle_beta   90.00
_cell.angle_gamma   90.00
#
_symmetry.space_group_name_H-M   'P 1'
#
loop_
_entity.id
_entity.type
_entity.pdbx_description
1 polymer ?
#
loop_
_entity_poly.entity_id
_entity_poly.type
_entity_poly.pdbx_seq_one_letter_code
_entity_poly.pdbx_strand_id
1 'polypeptide(L)'
;MQQENKKAAVAFWILSFICMAVIFYFSSRTATESAAQSHSILQWIKDIFGDNGVTDFIVRKSAHCLEYTGLCLLLNFAWLFTRGRRSMTVSVICASIYAISDEVHQIFIDGRSCELRDWAIDTVGAILGAIGFLVIYLIIDAIIKKYKSALTTE
;
A
#
# COMPACT_ATOMS: atom_id res chain seq x y z
N MET A 1 -0.39 -27.81 2.87
CA MET A 1 -1.34 -26.80 3.38
C MET A 1 -0.87 -26.04 4.62
N GLN A 2 -0.84 -26.60 5.84
CA GLN A 2 -0.60 -25.76 7.05
C GLN A 2 0.84 -25.20 7.13
N GLN A 3 1.84 -25.95 6.70
CA GLN A 3 3.24 -25.48 6.65
C GLN A 3 3.48 -24.48 5.49
N GLU A 4 2.78 -24.64 4.37
CA GLU A 4 2.84 -23.70 3.24
C GLU A 4 2.20 -22.36 3.59
N ASN A 5 1.04 -22.39 4.27
CA ASN A 5 0.40 -21.18 4.78
C ASN A 5 1.29 -20.45 5.78
N LYS A 6 2.03 -21.17 6.63
CA LYS A 6 3.02 -20.54 7.53
C LYS A 6 4.15 -19.85 6.76
N LYS A 7 4.72 -20.50 5.73
CA LYS A 7 5.76 -19.88 4.90
C LYS A 7 5.24 -18.64 4.18
N ALA A 8 4.04 -18.71 3.59
CA ALA A 8 3.39 -17.58 2.95
C ALA A 8 3.13 -16.44 3.94
N ALA A 9 2.61 -16.75 5.14
CA ALA A 9 2.39 -15.76 6.19
C ALA A 9 3.69 -15.03 6.56
N VAL A 10 4.79 -15.77 6.80
CA VAL A 10 6.10 -15.18 7.09
C VAL A 10 6.58 -14.29 5.94
N ALA A 11 6.46 -14.74 4.69
CA ALA A 11 6.85 -13.95 3.53
C ALA A 11 6.06 -12.63 3.43
N PHE A 12 4.74 -12.66 3.60
CA PHE A 12 3.92 -11.45 3.55
C PHE A 12 4.18 -10.51 4.73
N TRP A 13 4.44 -11.03 5.94
CA TRP A 13 4.89 -10.19 7.05
C TRP A 13 6.22 -9.51 6.77
N ILE A 14 7.21 -10.25 6.24
CA ILE A 14 8.50 -9.67 5.84
C ILE A 14 8.31 -8.59 4.79
N LEU A 15 7.51 -8.84 3.75
CA LEU A 15 7.19 -7.85 2.73
C LEU A 15 6.49 -6.62 3.30
N SER A 16 5.56 -6.78 4.24
CA SER A 16 4.93 -5.64 4.94
C SER A 16 5.98 -4.81 5.69
N PHE A 17 6.90 -5.43 6.43
CA PHE A 17 7.97 -4.70 7.13
C PHE A 17 8.94 -4.01 6.17
N ILE A 18 9.28 -4.64 5.04
CA ILE A 18 10.09 -4.00 4.00
C ILE A 18 9.35 -2.79 3.43
N CYS A 19 8.05 -2.91 3.14
CA CYS A 19 7.23 -1.81 2.65
C CYS A 19 7.19 -0.66 3.67
N MET A 20 7.01 -0.96 4.96
CA MET A 20 7.09 0.04 6.02
C MET A 20 8.46 0.74 6.05
N ALA A 21 9.56 -0.02 5.94
CA ALA A 21 10.91 0.56 5.91
C ALA A 21 11.13 1.48 4.69
N VAL A 22 10.56 1.12 3.53
CA VAL A 22 10.60 1.96 2.32
C VAL A 22 9.81 3.27 2.54
N ILE A 23 8.61 3.19 3.10
CA ILE A 23 7.80 4.37 3.43
C ILE A 23 8.56 5.29 4.39
N PHE A 24 9.11 4.71 5.47
CA PHE A 24 9.88 5.46 6.46
C PHE A 24 11.12 6.14 5.84
N TYR A 25 11.79 5.45 4.91
CA TYR A 25 12.91 6.03 4.17
C TYR A 25 12.50 7.22 3.32
N PHE A 26 11.37 7.16 2.60
CA PHE A 26 10.85 8.29 1.84
C PHE A 26 10.37 9.44 2.75
N SER A 27 9.79 9.10 3.89
CA SER A 27 9.34 10.04 4.90
C SER A 27 10.49 10.81 5.57
N SER A 28 11.64 10.15 5.75
CA SER A 28 12.87 10.77 6.28
C SER A 28 13.50 11.83 5.35
N ARG A 29 12.97 12.00 4.13
CA ARG A 29 13.45 13.00 3.16
C ARG A 29 12.90 14.38 3.46
N THR A 30 13.80 15.36 3.42
CA THR A 30 13.46 16.78 3.55
C THR A 30 12.45 17.19 2.48
N ALA A 31 11.72 18.29 2.72
CA ALA A 31 10.72 18.74 1.77
C ALA A 31 11.30 19.08 0.38
N THR A 32 12.54 19.57 0.35
CA THR A 32 13.26 19.87 -0.90
C THR A 32 13.66 18.60 -1.65
N GLU A 33 14.19 17.59 -0.96
CA GLU A 33 14.52 16.29 -1.56
C GLU A 33 13.28 15.58 -2.11
N SER A 34 12.19 15.57 -1.33
CA SER A 34 10.93 14.95 -1.76
C SER A 34 10.29 15.67 -2.94
N ALA A 35 10.34 17.00 -2.96
CA ALA A 35 9.91 17.79 -4.11
C ALA A 35 10.75 17.47 -5.35
N ALA A 36 12.08 17.37 -5.22
CA ALA A 36 12.97 17.01 -6.32
C ALA A 36 12.68 15.60 -6.89
N GLN A 37 12.44 14.62 -6.02
CA GLN A 37 12.05 13.27 -6.44
C GLN A 37 10.72 13.26 -7.21
N SER A 38 9.72 13.96 -6.69
CA SER A 38 8.41 14.09 -7.35
C SER A 38 8.54 14.80 -8.70
N HIS A 39 9.44 15.78 -8.79
CA HIS A 39 9.73 16.52 -10.01
C HIS A 39 10.39 15.66 -11.08
N SER A 40 11.35 14.82 -10.72
CA SER A 40 11.96 13.88 -11.67
C SER A 40 10.92 12.94 -12.27
N ILE A 41 9.99 12.43 -11.46
CA ILE A 41 8.89 11.58 -11.94
C ILE A 41 7.94 12.39 -12.84
N LEU A 42 7.62 13.63 -12.45
CA LEU A 42 6.77 14.51 -13.26
C LEU A 42 7.37 14.75 -14.66
N GLN A 43 8.66 15.06 -14.74
CA GLN A 43 9.34 15.30 -16.02
C GLN A 43 9.30 14.04 -16.89
N TRP A 44 9.57 12.87 -16.32
CA TRP A 44 9.45 11.60 -17.03
C TRP A 44 8.03 11.34 -17.58
N ILE A 45 6.99 11.67 -16.81
CA ILE A 45 5.59 11.57 -17.29
C ILE A 45 5.34 12.55 -18.45
N LYS A 46 5.83 13.79 -18.34
CA LYS A 46 5.66 14.82 -19.38
C LYS A 46 6.41 14.47 -20.66
N ASP A 47 7.56 13.83 -20.56
CA ASP A 47 8.33 13.38 -21.72
C ASP A 47 7.60 12.30 -22.53
N ILE A 48 6.83 11.42 -21.85
CA ILE A 48 6.09 10.34 -22.51
C ILE A 48 4.73 10.80 -23.04
N PHE A 49 3.99 11.56 -22.22
CA PHE A 49 2.58 11.85 -22.48
C PHE A 49 2.31 13.31 -22.84
N GLY A 50 3.31 14.19 -22.79
CA GLY A 50 3.14 15.64 -22.94
C GLY A 50 2.63 16.31 -21.65
N ASP A 51 2.43 17.63 -21.73
CA ASP A 51 1.88 18.39 -20.60
C ASP A 51 0.37 18.15 -20.47
N ASN A 52 0.00 17.33 -19.48
CA ASN A 52 -1.38 16.88 -19.25
C ASN A 52 -1.99 17.50 -17.97
N GLY A 53 -1.42 18.59 -17.46
CA GLY A 53 -1.86 19.21 -16.21
C GLY A 53 -1.50 18.43 -14.94
N VAL A 54 -0.67 17.38 -15.06
CA VAL A 54 -0.08 16.68 -13.91
C VAL A 54 0.91 17.63 -13.22
N THR A 55 0.88 17.66 -11.89
CA THR A 55 1.74 18.53 -11.07
C THR A 55 2.55 17.69 -10.08
N ASP A 56 3.64 18.25 -9.55
CA ASP A 56 4.45 17.63 -8.49
C ASP A 56 3.60 17.25 -7.29
N PHE A 57 2.59 18.07 -6.99
CA PHE A 57 1.63 17.83 -5.93
C PHE A 57 0.83 16.54 -6.19
N ILE A 58 0.29 16.36 -7.39
CA ILE A 58 -0.48 15.15 -7.76
C ILE A 58 0.42 13.91 -7.70
N VAL A 59 1.63 13.99 -8.27
CA VAL A 59 2.59 12.89 -8.27
C VAL A 59 2.92 12.47 -6.84
N ARG A 60 3.27 13.42 -5.98
CA ARG A 60 3.63 13.16 -4.57
C ARG A 60 2.47 12.53 -3.80
N LYS A 61 1.27 13.12 -3.84
CA LYS A 61 0.11 12.57 -3.12
C LYS A 61 -0.33 11.20 -3.65
N SER A 62 -0.12 10.95 -4.94
CA SER A 62 -0.39 9.64 -5.54
C SER A 62 0.62 8.59 -5.06
N ALA A 63 1.91 8.95 -4.94
CA ALA A 63 2.94 8.05 -4.43
C ALA A 63 2.63 7.61 -2.99
N HIS A 64 2.35 8.56 -2.11
CA HIS A 64 1.91 8.31 -0.73
C HIS A 64 0.66 7.40 -0.68
N CYS A 65 -0.39 7.74 -1.44
CA CYS A 65 -1.59 6.90 -1.53
C CYS A 65 -1.28 5.46 -1.99
N LEU A 66 -0.39 5.29 -2.97
CA LEU A 66 0.01 3.97 -3.50
C LEU A 66 0.86 3.17 -2.50
N GLU A 67 1.73 3.83 -1.74
CA GLU A 67 2.51 3.21 -0.68
C GLU A 67 1.61 2.56 0.37
N TYR A 68 0.61 3.29 0.88
CA TYR A 68 -0.34 2.76 1.86
C TYR A 68 -1.34 1.78 1.25
N THR A 69 -1.65 1.90 -0.04
CA THR A 69 -2.37 0.87 -0.81
C THR A 69 -1.61 -0.46 -0.78
N GLY A 70 -0.32 -0.42 -1.12
CA GLY A 70 0.56 -1.58 -1.11
C GLY A 70 0.72 -2.18 0.29
N LEU A 71 0.96 -1.34 1.30
CA LEU A 71 1.09 -1.78 2.68
C LEU A 71 -0.17 -2.51 3.17
N CYS A 72 -1.36 -1.93 2.97
CA CYS A 72 -2.61 -2.54 3.43
C CYS A 72 -2.96 -3.82 2.66
N LEU A 73 -2.64 -3.88 1.36
CA LEU A 73 -2.77 -5.09 0.55
C LEU A 73 -1.91 -6.24 1.13
N LEU A 74 -0.64 -5.96 1.43
CA LEU A 74 0.29 -6.92 2.02
C LEU A 74 -0.16 -7.39 3.41
N LEU A 75 -0.60 -6.45 4.27
CA LEU A 75 -1.12 -6.77 5.60
C LEU A 75 -2.34 -7.70 5.53
N ASN A 76 -3.25 -7.47 4.58
CA ASN A 76 -4.41 -8.34 4.40
C ASN A 76 -4.01 -9.78 4.03
N PHE A 77 -3.06 -9.95 3.11
CA PHE A 77 -2.52 -11.28 2.79
C PHE A 77 -1.80 -11.91 3.98
N ALA A 78 -1.00 -11.14 4.72
CA ALA A 78 -0.33 -11.61 5.93
C ALA A 78 -1.35 -12.15 6.95
N TRP A 79 -2.44 -11.43 7.21
CA TRP A 79 -3.51 -11.87 8.09
C TRP A 79 -4.27 -13.08 7.55
N LEU A 80 -4.56 -13.13 6.25
CA LEU A 80 -5.23 -14.26 5.63
C LEU A 80 -4.42 -15.55 5.81
N PHE A 81 -3.12 -15.54 5.53
CA PHE A 81 -2.27 -16.71 5.68
C PHE A 81 -1.95 -17.06 7.14
N THR A 82 -1.95 -16.07 8.05
CA THR A 82 -1.74 -16.28 9.48
C THR A 82 -2.96 -16.89 10.18
N ARG A 83 -4.16 -16.36 9.91
CA ARG A 83 -5.39 -16.68 10.64
C ARG A 83 -6.41 -17.50 9.84
N GLY A 84 -6.16 -17.72 8.56
CA GLY A 84 -7.13 -18.36 7.64
C GLY A 84 -8.39 -17.53 7.38
N ARG A 85 -8.43 -16.27 7.82
CA ARG A 85 -9.59 -15.38 7.69
C ARG A 85 -9.19 -13.96 7.32
N ARG A 86 -10.06 -13.31 6.54
CA ARG A 86 -9.95 -11.91 6.13
C ARG A 86 -9.97 -11.01 7.37
N SER A 87 -9.06 -10.05 7.45
CA SER A 87 -8.96 -9.08 8.55
C SER A 87 -8.77 -7.66 8.01
N MET A 88 -9.66 -7.24 7.10
CA MET A 88 -9.56 -5.97 6.37
C MET A 88 -9.59 -4.77 7.31
N THR A 89 -10.53 -4.73 8.25
CA THR A 89 -10.63 -3.64 9.23
C THR A 89 -9.36 -3.51 10.07
N VAL A 90 -8.78 -4.64 10.51
CA VAL A 90 -7.52 -4.63 11.29
C VAL A 90 -6.37 -4.10 10.42
N SER A 91 -6.30 -4.53 9.16
CA SER A 91 -5.24 -4.08 8.24
C SER A 91 -5.31 -2.58 7.97
N VAL A 92 -6.52 -2.04 7.76
CA VAL A 92 -6.75 -0.60 7.57
C VAL A 92 -6.40 0.18 8.84
N ILE A 93 -6.83 -0.29 10.01
CA ILE A 93 -6.48 0.35 11.29
C ILE A 93 -4.96 0.37 11.49
N CYS A 94 -4.28 -0.76 11.27
CA CYS A 94 -2.82 -0.83 11.38
C CYS A 94 -2.11 0.12 10.40
N ALA A 95 -2.54 0.15 9.14
CA ALA A 95 -1.97 1.04 8.13
C ALA A 95 -2.24 2.53 8.45
N SER A 96 -3.44 2.87 8.94
CA SER A 96 -3.78 4.24 9.34
C SER A 96 -3.02 4.69 10.59
N ILE A 97 -2.83 3.81 11.58
CA ILE A 97 -1.95 4.08 12.74
C ILE A 97 -0.51 4.30 12.28
N TYR A 98 -0.04 3.52 11.31
CA TYR A 98 1.28 3.72 10.73
C TYR A 98 1.40 5.07 10.00
N ALA A 99 0.36 5.48 9.26
CA ALA A 99 0.29 6.81 8.65
C ALA A 99 0.36 7.94 9.69
N ILE A 100 -0.32 7.79 10.83
CA ILE A 100 -0.18 8.74 11.94
C ILE A 100 1.27 8.80 12.42
N SER A 101 1.92 7.65 12.59
CA SER A 101 3.32 7.63 13.03
C SER A 101 4.27 8.27 12.01
N ASP A 102 3.96 8.15 10.71
CA ASP A 102 4.72 8.76 9.64
C ASP A 102 4.60 10.29 9.67
N GLU A 103 3.39 10.81 9.78
CA GLU A 103 3.14 12.25 9.90
C GLU A 103 3.79 12.84 11.16
N VAL A 104 3.78 12.10 12.27
CA VAL A 104 4.49 12.50 13.49
C VAL A 104 6.01 12.48 13.29
N HIS A 105 6.54 11.51 12.56
CA HIS A 105 7.97 11.45 12.22
C HIS A 105 8.39 12.66 11.36
N GLN A 106 7.56 13.02 10.37
CA GLN A 106 7.83 14.15 9.48
C GLN A 106 7.93 15.50 10.20
N ILE A 107 7.35 15.67 11.40
CA ILE A 107 7.52 16.88 12.23
C ILE A 107 9.01 17.16 12.53
N PHE A 108 9.82 16.11 12.60
CA PHE A 108 11.25 16.20 12.91
C PHE A 108 12.13 16.37 11.67
N ILE A 109 11.53 16.45 10.48
CA ILE A 109 12.24 16.52 9.20
C ILE A 109 12.15 17.94 8.64
N ASP A 110 13.29 18.50 8.22
CA ASP A 110 13.37 19.88 7.75
C ASP A 110 12.42 20.16 6.58
N GLY A 111 11.62 21.22 6.75
CA GLY A 111 10.65 21.70 5.76
C GLY A 111 9.38 20.85 5.61
N ARG A 112 9.24 19.76 6.37
CA ARG A 112 8.03 18.95 6.43
C ARG A 112 7.09 19.46 7.52
N SER A 113 5.81 19.19 7.35
CA SER A 113 4.77 19.53 8.33
C SER A 113 3.81 18.36 8.47
N CYS A 114 3.35 18.10 9.69
CA CYS A 114 2.27 17.16 9.91
C CYS A 114 0.96 17.74 9.34
N GLU A 115 0.39 17.06 8.35
CA GLU A 115 -0.83 17.46 7.68
C GLU A 115 -1.91 16.39 7.87
N LEU A 116 -3.04 16.76 8.49
CA LEU A 116 -4.22 15.87 8.57
C LEU A 116 -4.70 15.39 7.20
N ARG A 117 -4.46 16.19 6.16
CA ARG A 117 -4.78 15.84 4.78
C ARG A 117 -3.93 14.66 4.28
N ASP A 118 -2.69 14.56 4.71
CA ASP A 118 -1.74 13.54 4.23
C ASP A 118 -2.05 12.21 4.86
N TRP A 119 -2.26 12.20 6.18
CA TRP A 119 -2.86 11.07 6.89
C TRP A 119 -4.18 10.60 6.26
N ALA A 120 -5.06 11.52 5.86
CA ALA A 120 -6.33 11.17 5.23
C ALA A 120 -6.14 10.51 3.86
N ILE A 121 -5.24 11.04 3.02
CA ILE A 121 -4.89 10.46 1.70
C ILE A 121 -4.28 9.07 1.88
N ASP A 122 -3.38 8.90 2.84
CA ASP A 122 -2.75 7.61 3.15
C ASP A 122 -3.76 6.59 3.66
N THR A 123 -4.70 7.02 4.49
CA THR A 123 -5.81 6.18 4.97
C THR A 123 -6.75 5.79 3.82
N VAL A 124 -7.02 6.69 2.88
CA VAL A 124 -7.76 6.36 1.65
C VAL A 124 -6.98 5.32 0.83
N GLY A 125 -5.67 5.48 0.68
CA GLY A 125 -4.79 4.49 0.08
C GLY A 125 -4.92 3.12 0.75
N ALA A 126 -4.87 3.08 2.08
CA ALA A 126 -5.06 1.84 2.84
C ALA A 126 -6.43 1.18 2.56
N ILE A 127 -7.51 1.97 2.46
CA ILE A 127 -8.84 1.45 2.09
C ILE A 127 -8.82 0.87 0.67
N LEU A 128 -8.19 1.55 -0.30
CA LEU A 128 -8.03 1.04 -1.66
C LEU A 128 -7.24 -0.27 -1.67
N GLY A 129 -6.19 -0.39 -0.85
CA GLY A 129 -5.44 -1.63 -0.67
C GLY A 129 -6.29 -2.79 -0.15
N ALA A 130 -7.18 -2.51 0.81
CA ALA A 130 -8.13 -3.50 1.33
C ALA A 130 -9.16 -3.91 0.26
N ILE A 131 -9.67 -2.97 -0.53
CA ILE A 131 -10.57 -3.26 -1.66
C ILE A 131 -9.85 -4.10 -2.72
N GLY A 132 -8.62 -3.74 -3.07
CA GLY A 132 -7.79 -4.50 -4.02
C GLY A 132 -7.56 -5.93 -3.55
N PHE A 133 -7.27 -6.13 -2.27
CA PHE A 133 -7.20 -7.47 -1.66
C PHE A 133 -8.50 -8.24 -1.84
N LEU A 134 -9.65 -7.62 -1.54
CA LEU A 134 -10.96 -8.27 -1.67
C LEU A 134 -11.23 -8.69 -3.11
N VAL A 135 -10.97 -7.82 -4.08
CA VAL A 135 -11.13 -8.13 -5.51
C VAL A 135 -10.26 -9.32 -5.90
N ILE A 136 -8.96 -9.30 -5.57
CA ILE A 136 -8.05 -10.41 -5.88
C ILE A 136 -8.52 -11.71 -5.23
N TYR A 137 -8.92 -11.66 -3.96
CA TYR A 137 -9.44 -12.82 -3.24
C TYR A 137 -10.68 -13.42 -3.92
N LEU A 138 -11.64 -12.58 -4.32
CA LEU A 138 -12.87 -13.03 -4.98
C LEU A 138 -12.59 -13.63 -6.36
N ILE A 139 -11.66 -13.06 -7.13
CA ILE A 139 -11.25 -13.61 -8.42
C ILE A 139 -10.63 -15.01 -8.23
N ILE A 140 -9.71 -15.15 -7.28
CA ILE A 140 -9.07 -16.45 -6.98
C ILE A 140 -10.12 -17.48 -6.54
N ASP A 141 -11.02 -17.11 -5.64
CA ASP A 141 -12.09 -18.00 -5.15
C ASP A 141 -13.02 -18.44 -6.30
N ALA A 142 -13.40 -17.53 -7.19
CA ALA A 142 -14.21 -17.83 -8.36
C ALA A 142 -13.52 -18.81 -9.33
N ILE A 143 -12.23 -18.62 -9.59
CA ILE A 143 -11.42 -19.51 -10.43
C ILE A 143 -11.34 -20.92 -9.82
N ILE A 144 -11.06 -21.01 -8.51
CA ILE A 144 -10.95 -22.31 -7.81
C ILE A 144 -12.29 -23.05 -7.82
N LYS A 145 -13.40 -22.35 -7.58
CA LYS A 145 -14.74 -22.95 -7.62
C LYS A 145 -15.07 -23.49 -9.01
N LYS A 146 -14.79 -22.72 -10.07
CA LYS A 146 -15.00 -23.14 -11.46
C LYS A 146 -14.17 -24.37 -11.83
N TYR A 147 -12.91 -24.43 -11.37
CA TYR A 147 -12.05 -25.58 -11.60
C TYR A 147 -12.58 -26.84 -10.91
N LYS A 148 -12.98 -26.72 -9.62
CA LYS A 148 -13.56 -27.85 -8.88
C LYS A 148 -14.85 -28.39 -9.49
N SER A 149 -15.74 -27.52 -9.98
CA SER A 149 -16.97 -27.97 -10.62
C SER A 149 -16.73 -28.76 -11.91
N ALA A 150 -15.67 -28.43 -12.66
CA ALA A 150 -15.32 -29.14 -13.90
C ALA A 150 -14.78 -30.55 -13.61
N LEU A 151 -14.00 -30.73 -12.53
CA LEU A 151 -13.50 -32.06 -12.14
C LEU A 151 -14.59 -32.99 -11.59
N THR A 152 -15.68 -32.45 -11.06
CA THR A 152 -16.78 -33.28 -10.50
C THR A 152 -17.79 -33.74 -11.56
N THR A 153 -17.68 -33.23 -12.79
CA THR A 153 -18.56 -33.60 -13.93
C THR A 153 -17.96 -34.66 -14.85
N GLU A 154 -16.73 -35.11 -14.59
CA GLU A 154 -16.07 -36.28 -15.22
C GLU A 154 -16.16 -37.50 -14.30
#